data_AF-A0A1M6XA17-F1
#
_entry.id   AF-A0A1M6XA17-F1
#
_cell.length_a   1.000
_cell.length_b   1.000
_cell.length_c   1.000
_cell.angle_alpha   90.00
_cell.angle_beta   90.00
_cell.angle_gamma   90.00
#
_symmetry.space_group_name_H-M   'P 1'
#
loop_
_entity.id
_entity.type
_entity.pdbx_description
1 polymer ?
#
loop_
_entity_poly.entity_id
_entity_poly.type
_entity_poly.pdbx_seq_one_letter_code
_entity_poly.pdbx_strand_id
1 'polypeptide(L)' 'MGLPISLFALQMVSVIGSLLVIIFSFHLGVIVGLLLFNALLYGALGRWVKKPFPIKVQRTFPQAISNKRQSPLTHV' A
#
# COMPACT_ATOMS: atom_id res chain seq x y z
N MET A 1 -6.01 -7.67 -11.20
CA MET A 1 -5.81 -6.31 -11.72
C MET A 1 -6.51 -5.36 -10.76
N GLY A 2 -5.86 -4.95 -9.68
CA GLY A 2 -6.51 -4.13 -8.65
C GLY A 2 -5.54 -3.85 -7.52
N LEU A 3 -5.61 -2.63 -6.97
CA LEU A 3 -4.88 -2.29 -5.75
C LEU A 3 -5.58 -2.96 -4.56
N PRO A 4 -4.82 -3.41 -3.53
CA PRO A 4 -5.35 -3.74 -2.22
C PRO A 4 -6.25 -2.60 -1.71
N ILE A 5 -7.28 -2.93 -0.93
CA ILE A 5 -8.31 -1.95 -0.52
C ILE A 5 -7.75 -0.71 0.18
N SER A 6 -6.65 -0.87 0.93
CA SER A 6 -5.92 0.21 1.58
C SER A 6 -5.22 1.14 0.57
N LEU A 7 -4.52 0.58 -0.41
CA LEU A 7 -3.83 1.34 -1.45
C LEU A 7 -4.83 2.01 -2.41
N PHE A 8 -5.97 1.37 -2.66
CA PHE A 8 -7.08 1.99 -3.39
C PHE A 8 -7.64 3.20 -2.63
N ALA A 9 -7.89 3.07 -1.32
CA ALA A 9 -8.35 4.18 -0.49
C ALA A 9 -7.34 5.35 -0.52
N LEU A 10 -6.04 5.06 -0.43
CA LEU A 10 -4.99 6.07 -0.54
C LEU A 10 -5.04 6.83 -1.88
N GLN A 11 -5.24 6.11 -2.99
CA GLN A 11 -5.40 6.74 -4.30
C GLN A 11 -6.65 7.62 -4.36
N MET A 12 -7.78 7.17 -3.81
CA MET A 12 -9.03 7.95 -3.79
C MET A 12 -8.88 9.23 -2.97
N VAL A 13 -8.22 9.16 -1.80
CA VAL A 13 -7.93 10.34 -0.97
C VAL A 13 -7.03 11.33 -1.69
N SER A 14 -6.00 10.85 -2.39
CA SER A 14 -5.14 11.70 -3.23
C SER A 14 -5.95 12.43 -4.31
N VAL A 15 -6.83 11.72 -5.03
CA VAL A 15 -7.67 12.31 -6.07
C VAL A 15 -8.59 13.40 -5.50
N ILE A 16 -9.32 13.09 -4.43
CA ILE A 16 -10.24 14.04 -3.79
C ILE A 16 -9.49 15.24 -3.24
N GLY A 17 -8.35 15.03 -2.56
CA GLY A 17 -7.51 16.10 -2.04
C GLY A 17 -6.94 16.99 -3.16
N SER A 18 -6.49 16.40 -4.26
CA SER A 18 -6.01 17.17 -5.41
C SER A 18 -7.13 17.99 -6.06
N LEU A 19 -8.36 17.46 -6.13
CA LEU A 19 -9.50 18.21 -6.62
C LEU A 19 -9.79 19.43 -5.72
N LEU A 20 -9.73 19.25 -4.40
CA LEU A 20 -9.87 20.33 -3.42
C LEU A 20 -8.83 21.45 -3.64
N VAL A 21 -7.56 21.08 -3.88
CA VAL A 21 -6.51 22.07 -4.14
C VAL A 21 -6.73 22.81 -5.46
N ILE A 22 -7.16 22.09 -6.52
CA ILE A 22 -7.43 22.67 -7.83
C ILE A 22 -8.50 23.76 -7.74
N ILE A 23 -9.60 23.49 -7.03
CA ILE A 23 -10.71 24.44 -6.91
C ILE A 23 -10.38 25.69 -6.07
N PHE A 24 -9.40 25.62 -5.16
CA PHE A 24 -9.00 26.79 -4.36
C PHE A 24 -7.82 27.56 -4.96
N SER A 25 -6.96 26.92 -5.76
CA SER A 25 -5.73 27.54 -6.26
C SER A 25 -5.88 28.22 -7.62
N PHE A 26 -6.77 27.74 -8.52
CA PHE A 26 -7.00 28.29 -9.87
C PHE A 26 -5.75 28.56 -10.74
N HIS A 27 -4.61 27.91 -10.47
CA HIS A 27 -3.39 28.06 -11.25
C HIS A 27 -3.17 26.87 -12.19
N LEU A 28 -3.04 27.10 -13.50
CA LEU A 28 -2.88 26.02 -14.50
C LEU A 28 -1.71 25.08 -14.21
N GLY A 29 -0.58 25.61 -13.72
CA GLY A 29 0.57 24.78 -13.35
C GLY A 29 0.29 23.81 -12.19
N VAL A 30 -0.57 24.21 -11.24
CA VAL A 30 -0.96 23.37 -10.10
C VAL A 30 -1.87 22.24 -10.58
N ILE A 31 -2.78 22.53 -11.52
CA ILE A 31 -3.67 21.54 -12.14
C ILE A 31 -2.85 20.45 -12.83
N VAL A 32 -1.93 20.84 -13.73
CA VAL A 32 -1.10 19.90 -14.48
C VAL A 32 -0.23 19.07 -13.53
N GLY A 33 0.39 19.72 -12.54
CA GLY A 33 1.22 19.04 -11.55
C GLY A 33 0.45 18.00 -10.72
N LEU A 34 -0.76 18.34 -10.26
CA LEU A 34 -1.60 17.44 -9.47
C LEU A 34 -2.16 16.26 -10.28
N LEU A 35 -2.47 16.47 -11.57
CA LEU A 35 -2.86 15.39 -12.48
C LEU A 35 -1.71 14.42 -12.71
N LEU A 36 -0.51 14.94 -13.01
CA LEU A 36 0.69 14.11 -13.16
C LEU A 36 1.02 13.37 -11.86
N PHE A 37 0.91 14.03 -10.71
CA PHE A 37 1.12 13.41 -9.41
C PHE A 37 0.18 12.22 -9.17
N ASN A 38 -1.13 12.36 -9.44
CA ASN A 38 -2.07 11.25 -9.28
C ASN A 38 -1.79 10.07 -10.21
N ALA A 39 -1.38 10.35 -11.46
CA ALA A 39 -1.01 9.30 -12.42
C ALA A 39 0.27 8.56 -11.99
N LEU A 40 1.29 9.30 -11.54
CA LEU A 40 2.53 8.73 -11.02
C LEU A 40 2.29 7.92 -9.76
N LEU A 41 1.47 8.43 -8.83
CA LEU A 41 1.10 7.74 -7.60
C LEU A 41 0.42 6.40 -7.92
N TYR A 42 -0.57 6.39 -8.82
CA TYR A 42 -1.24 5.17 -9.25
C TYR A 42 -0.26 4.15 -9.85
N GLY A 43 0.64 4.63 -10.73
CA GLY A 43 1.69 3.80 -11.33
C GLY A 43 2.65 3.21 -10.30
N ALA A 44 3.10 4.01 -9.33
CA ALA A 44 3.99 3.60 -8.26
C ALA A 44 3.34 2.56 -7.34
N LEU A 45 2.09 2.81 -6.89
CA LEU A 45 1.32 1.86 -6.09
C LEU A 45 1.10 0.55 -6.86
N GLY A 46 0.78 0.63 -8.16
CA GLY A 46 0.65 -0.55 -9.00
C GLY A 46 1.94 -1.37 -9.09
N ARG A 47 3.11 -0.71 -9.13
CA ARG A 47 4.43 -1.37 -9.10
C ARG A 47 4.70 -2.03 -7.74
N TRP A 48 4.35 -1.37 -6.65
CA TRP A 48 4.49 -1.88 -5.28
C TRP A 48 3.63 -3.12 -5.01
N VAL A 49 2.42 -3.16 -5.55
CA VAL A 49 1.56 -4.37 -5.43
C VAL A 49 2.14 -5.55 -6.21
N LYS A 50 2.75 -5.29 -7.37
CA LYS A 50 3.37 -6.33 -8.22
C LYS A 50 4.69 -6.85 -7.66
N LYS A 51 5.43 -6.02 -6.94
CA LYS A 51 6.65 -6.39 -6.22
C LYS A 51 6.42 -6.16 -4.73
N PRO A 52 5.64 -7.04 -4.05
CA PRO A 52 5.53 -6.96 -2.60
C PRO A 52 6.96 -6.93 -2.06
N PHE A 53 7.28 -5.88 -1.32
CA PHE A 53 8.56 -5.79 -0.63
C PHE A 53 8.82 -7.13 0.06
N PRO A 54 10.05 -7.66 0.05
CA PRO A 54 10.42 -8.79 0.88
C PRO A 54 10.47 -8.31 2.34
N ILE A 55 9.36 -7.81 2.86
CA ILE A 55 9.10 -7.74 4.29
C ILE A 55 8.83 -9.18 4.68
N LYS A 56 9.91 -9.97 4.75
CA LYS A 56 9.92 -11.11 5.66
C LYS A 56 9.68 -10.46 7.01
N VAL A 57 8.43 -10.50 7.47
CA VAL A 57 8.13 -10.43 8.90
C VAL A 57 8.85 -11.65 9.46
N GLN A 58 10.13 -11.47 9.75
CA GLN A 58 10.95 -12.46 10.38
C GLN A 58 10.26 -12.65 11.71
N ARG A 59 9.51 -13.76 11.83
CA ARG A 59 9.00 -14.23 13.12
C ARG A 59 10.25 -14.34 13.98
N THR A 60 10.51 -13.31 14.79
CA THR A 60 11.71 -13.16 15.62
C THR A 60 11.77 -14.17 16.75
N PHE A 61 10.93 -15.20 16.72
CA PHE A 61 10.99 -16.34 17.62
C PHE A 61 11.50 -17.57 16.89
N PRO A 62 12.77 -17.94 17.08
CA PRO A 62 13.26 -19.25 16.69
C PRO A 62 12.41 -20.33 17.34
N GLN A 63 11.99 -21.33 16.55
CA GLN A 63 11.24 -22.49 17.04
C GLN A 63 12.00 -23.23 18.16
N ALA A 64 13.34 -23.15 18.17
CA ALA A 64 14.20 -23.72 19.21
C ALA A 64 13.93 -23.17 20.63
N ILE A 65 13.31 -22.00 20.78
CA ILE A 65 13.00 -21.36 22.08
C ILE A 65 11.48 -21.16 22.25
N SER A 66 10.67 -21.67 21.31
CA SER A 66 9.21 -21.51 21.37
C SER A 66 8.60 -22.50 22.38
N ASN A 67 8.12 -22.00 23.53
CA ASN A 67 7.37 -22.77 24.55
C ASN A 67 5.94 -23.15 24.11
N LYS A 68 5.69 -23.33 22.81
CA LYS A 68 4.41 -23.85 22.32
C LYS A 68 4.42 -25.35 22.61
N ARG A 69 3.58 -25.80 23.54
CA ARG A 69 3.43 -27.23 23.84
C ARG A 69 3.19 -27.97 22.54
N GLN A 70 4.08 -28.89 22.17
CA GLN A 70 3.85 -29.82 21.07
C GLN A 70 2.64 -30.67 21.46
N SER A 71 1.48 -30.37 20.88
CA SER A 71 0.29 -31.19 21.05
C SER A 71 0.59 -32.57 20.47
N PRO A 72 0.38 -33.67 21.21
CA PRO A 72 0.62 -35.04 20.74
C PRO A 72 -0.35 -35.50 19.64
N LEU A 73 -1.20 -34.61 19.11
CA LEU A 73 -2.12 -34.89 18.00
C LEU A 73 -1.47 -34.69 16.63
N THR A 74 -0.23 -35.15 16.47
CA THR A 74 0.32 -35.40 15.12
C THR A 74 0.09 -36.88 14.83
N HIS A 75 -1.07 -37.08 14.21
CA HIS A 75 -1.58 -38.20 13.43
C HIS A 75 -0.64 -39.40 13.13
N VAL A 76 -1.24 -40.60 13.18
CA VAL A 76 -0.74 -41.94 12.82
C VAL A 76 0.12 -42.00 11.56
#